data_AF-A0A955UFK7-F1
#
_entry.id   AF-A0A955UFK7-F1
#
_cell.length_a   1.000
_cell.length_b   1.000
_cell.length_c   1.000
_cell.angle_alpha   90.00
_cell.angle_beta   90.00
_cell.angle_gamma   90.00
#
_symmetry.space_group_name_H-M   'P 1'
#
loop_
_entity.id
_entity.type
_entity.pdbx_description
1 polymer ?
#
loop_
_entity_poly.entity_id
_entity_poly.type
_entity_poly.pdbx_seq_one_letter_code
_entity_poly.pdbx_strand_id
1 'polypeptide(L)'
;MRQDEPIERLTAKRRAALVLCVLKGETSVAEAARQHGLTVAEIEGWQEQFLRSAENGLRRRPKDEEALKDEQIKKLKQKIGALVVENDVLREALKPYPLGREMSDA
;
A
#
# COMPACT_ATOMS: atom_id res chain seq x y z
N MET A 1 -9.43 7.64 37.46
CA MET A 1 -9.44 6.39 36.66
C MET A 1 -8.89 6.72 35.29
N ARG A 2 -7.73 6.17 34.92
CA ARG A 2 -7.18 6.31 33.56
C ARG A 2 -8.00 5.41 32.63
N GLN A 3 -8.48 5.96 31.52
CA GLN A 3 -9.19 5.20 30.51
C GLN A 3 -8.18 4.50 29.61
N ASP A 4 -7.55 3.43 30.13
CA ASP A 4 -6.84 2.46 29.31
C ASP A 4 -7.90 1.52 28.70
N GLU A 5 -8.65 2.01 27.71
CA GLU A 5 -9.59 1.19 26.95
C GLU A 5 -8.78 0.38 25.92
N PRO A 6 -8.78 -0.97 25.96
CA PRO A 6 -7.94 -1.79 25.10
C PRO A 6 -8.25 -1.53 23.62
N ILE A 7 -7.19 -1.54 22.81
CA ILE A 7 -7.13 -1.19 21.37
C ILE A 7 -8.26 -1.86 20.55
N GLU A 8 -8.71 -3.05 20.97
CA GLU A 8 -9.77 -3.84 20.35
C GLU A 8 -11.18 -3.22 20.44
N ARG A 9 -11.42 -2.23 21.32
CA ARG A 9 -12.75 -1.62 21.54
C ARG A 9 -12.89 -0.17 21.07
N LEU A 10 -11.91 0.38 20.35
CA LEU A 10 -12.09 1.69 19.73
C LEU A 10 -12.96 1.58 18.47
N THR A 11 -14.23 1.99 18.60
CA THR A 11 -15.15 2.11 17.46
C THR A 11 -14.54 3.00 16.37
N ALA A 12 -14.88 2.74 15.10
CA ALA A 12 -14.40 3.54 13.96
C ALA A 12 -14.65 5.05 14.17
N LYS A 13 -15.78 5.39 14.80
CA LYS A 13 -16.15 6.77 15.16
C LYS A 13 -15.16 7.40 16.14
N ARG A 14 -14.73 6.67 17.19
CA ARG A 14 -13.75 7.17 18.16
C ARG A 14 -12.36 7.34 17.54
N ARG A 15 -11.93 6.40 16.69
CA ARG A 15 -10.66 6.53 15.95
C ARG A 15 -10.66 7.74 15.03
N ALA A 16 -11.74 7.95 14.27
CA ALA A 16 -11.89 9.13 13.42
C ALA A 16 -11.86 10.44 14.22
N ALA A 17 -12.53 10.50 15.37
CA ALA A 17 -12.51 11.66 16.25
C ALA A 17 -11.08 11.96 16.76
N LEU A 18 -10.35 10.94 17.21
CA LEU A 18 -8.96 11.08 17.64
C LEU A 18 -8.07 11.62 16.52
N VAL A 19 -8.14 11.01 15.33
CA VAL A 19 -7.38 11.45 14.15
C VAL A 19 -7.70 12.91 13.80
N LEU A 20 -8.96 13.32 13.87
CA LEU A 20 -9.36 14.70 13.62
C LEU A 20 -8.77 15.68 14.66
N CYS A 21 -8.77 15.34 15.94
CA CYS A 21 -8.12 16.17 16.98
C CYS A 21 -6.61 16.34 16.71
N VAL A 22 -5.95 15.26 16.30
CA VAL A 22 -4.52 15.32 15.95
C VAL A 22 -4.28 16.17 14.70
N LEU A 23 -5.09 16.02 13.64
CA LEU A 23 -4.96 16.82 12.41
C LEU A 23 -5.24 18.32 12.64
N LYS A 24 -6.12 18.65 13.58
CA LYS A 24 -6.38 20.04 13.99
C LYS A 24 -5.30 20.64 14.89
N GLY A 25 -4.35 19.82 15.37
CA GLY A 25 -3.33 20.24 16.33
C GLY A 25 -3.84 20.41 17.76
N GLU A 26 -5.04 19.91 18.08
CA GLU A 26 -5.61 19.95 19.44
C GLU A 26 -4.90 18.98 20.39
N THR A 27 -4.26 17.94 19.85
CA THR A 27 -3.48 16.95 20.60
C THR A 27 -2.34 16.46 19.72
N SER A 28 -1.11 16.36 20.26
CA SER A 28 0.00 15.79 19.49
C SER A 28 -0.12 14.26 19.34
N VAL A 29 0.47 13.69 18.30
CA VAL A 29 0.51 12.23 18.11
C VAL A 29 1.07 11.50 19.33
N ALA A 30 2.13 12.05 19.93
CA ALA A 30 2.78 11.48 21.11
C ALA A 30 1.90 11.54 22.37
N GLU A 31 1.09 12.59 22.54
CA GLU A 31 0.13 12.68 23.64
C GLU A 31 -1.04 11.73 23.46
N ALA A 32 -1.61 11.68 22.25
CA ALA A 32 -2.68 10.75 21.92
C ALA A 32 -2.25 9.29 22.10
N ALA A 33 -1.02 8.94 21.71
CA ALA A 33 -0.41 7.63 21.91
C ALA A 33 -0.40 7.26 23.40
N ARG A 34 0.13 8.15 24.25
CA ARG A 34 0.19 7.92 25.71
C ARG A 34 -1.18 7.86 26.37
N GLN A 35 -2.12 8.70 25.96
CA GLN A 35 -3.46 8.77 26.58
C GLN A 35 -4.33 7.55 26.28
N HIS A 36 -4.13 6.92 25.13
CA HIS A 36 -4.95 5.81 24.66
C HIS A 36 -4.21 4.46 24.66
N GLY A 37 -3.00 4.39 25.22
CA GLY A 37 -2.19 3.17 25.24
C GLY A 37 -1.81 2.68 23.84
N LEU A 38 -1.68 3.60 22.88
CA LEU A 38 -1.34 3.33 21.48
C LEU A 38 0.12 3.67 21.21
N THR A 39 0.67 3.09 20.17
CA THR A 39 1.94 3.51 19.60
C THR A 39 1.75 4.73 18.69
N VAL A 40 2.81 5.53 18.54
CA VAL A 40 2.85 6.63 17.56
C VAL A 40 2.55 6.12 16.16
N ALA A 41 3.15 4.98 15.77
CA ALA A 41 2.97 4.37 14.46
C ALA A 41 1.51 3.96 14.16
N GLU A 42 0.74 3.50 15.16
CA GLU A 42 -0.68 3.17 14.98
C GLU A 42 -1.51 4.42 14.64
N ILE A 43 -1.26 5.53 15.36
CA ILE A 43 -1.98 6.78 15.13
C ILE A 43 -1.59 7.37 13.77
N GLU A 44 -0.30 7.37 13.43
CA GLU A 44 0.18 7.80 12.11
C GLU A 44 -0.45 6.95 10.99
N GLY A 45 -0.52 5.63 11.16
CA GLY A 45 -1.20 4.74 10.22
C GLY A 45 -2.69 5.06 10.07
N TRP A 46 -3.38 5.43 11.15
CA TRP A 46 -4.77 5.87 11.07
C TRP A 46 -4.93 7.23 10.40
N GLN A 47 -4.00 8.18 10.61
CA GLN A 47 -4.00 9.47 9.91
C GLN A 47 -3.86 9.26 8.41
N GLU A 48 -2.90 8.42 8.00
CA GLU A 48 -2.69 8.10 6.59
C GLU A 48 -3.92 7.45 5.96
N GLN A 49 -4.50 6.45 6.63
CA GLN A 49 -5.72 5.79 6.17
C GLN A 49 -6.91 6.76 6.07
N PHE A 50 -7.06 7.65 7.06
CA PHE A 50 -8.12 8.65 7.09
C PHE A 50 -7.97 9.63 5.92
N LEU A 51 -6.77 10.15 5.67
CA LEU A 51 -6.50 11.07 4.56
C LEU A 51 -6.73 10.41 3.20
N ARG A 52 -6.26 9.17 2.99
CA ARG A 52 -6.51 8.40 1.76
C ARG A 52 -8.01 8.20 1.52
N SER A 53 -8.75 7.89 2.58
CA SER A 53 -10.20 7.68 2.51
C SER A 53 -10.95 8.99 2.23
N ALA A 54 -10.54 10.09 2.88
CA ALA A 54 -11.09 11.42 2.65
C ALA A 54 -10.84 11.88 1.20
N GLU A 55 -9.62 11.74 0.69
CA GLU A 55 -9.27 12.06 -0.69
C GLU A 55 -10.15 11.28 -1.68
N ASN A 56 -10.36 9.98 -1.43
CA ASN A 56 -11.23 9.17 -2.27
C ASN A 56 -12.71 9.61 -2.20
N GLY A 57 -13.20 9.95 -1.01
CA GLY A 57 -14.57 10.45 -0.82
C GLY A 57 -14.84 11.79 -1.50
N LEU A 58 -13.81 12.62 -1.68
CA LEU A 58 -13.90 13.91 -2.37
C LEU A 58 -13.85 13.79 -3.91
N ARG A 59 -13.60 12.61 -4.47
CA ARG A 59 -13.60 12.41 -5.94
C ARG A 59 -15.01 12.54 -6.49
N ARG A 60 -15.15 13.12 -7.68
CA ARG A 60 -16.43 13.17 -8.42
C ARG A 60 -17.10 11.80 -8.57
N ARG A 61 -16.28 10.74 -8.66
CA ARG A 61 -16.71 9.35 -8.59
C ARG A 61 -15.80 8.64 -7.57
N PRO A 62 -16.22 8.53 -6.30
CA PRO A 62 -15.49 7.75 -5.31
C PRO A 62 -15.34 6.31 -5.79
N LYS A 63 -14.17 5.72 -5.60
CA LYS A 63 -13.96 4.29 -5.89
C LYS A 63 -14.33 3.51 -4.64
N ASP A 64 -15.07 2.42 -4.80
CA ASP A 64 -15.20 1.45 -3.72
C ASP A 64 -13.85 0.73 -3.51
N GLU A 65 -13.72 0.03 -2.38
CA GLU A 65 -12.48 -0.68 -2.05
C GLU A 65 -12.12 -1.73 -3.10
N GLU A 66 -13.11 -2.34 -3.74
CA GLU A 66 -12.94 -3.36 -4.76
C GLU A 66 -12.33 -2.76 -6.03
N ALA A 67 -12.84 -1.62 -6.50
CA ALA A 67 -12.27 -0.90 -7.63
C ALA A 67 -10.84 -0.39 -7.37
N LEU A 68 -10.50 -0.01 -6.12
CA LEU A 68 -9.13 0.36 -5.75
C LEU A 68 -8.19 -0.85 -5.81
N LYS A 69 -8.62 -2.00 -5.28
CA LYS A 69 -7.86 -3.26 -5.35
C LYS A 69 -7.67 -3.71 -6.79
N ASP A 70 -8.71 -3.64 -7.61
CA ASP A 70 -8.68 -4.02 -9.03
C ASP A 70 -7.69 -3.16 -9.82
N GLU A 71 -7.64 -1.86 -9.56
CA GLU A 71 -6.66 -0.98 -10.20
C GLU A 71 -5.22 -1.34 -9.80
N GLN A 72 -4.99 -1.67 -8.53
CA GLN A 72 -3.68 -2.11 -8.05
C GLN A 72 -3.29 -3.46 -8.65
N ILE A 73 -4.21 -4.41 -8.72
CA ILE A 73 -4.03 -5.71 -9.39
C ILE A 73 -3.69 -5.49 -10.86
N LYS A 74 -4.39 -4.59 -11.56
CA LYS A 74 -4.11 -4.25 -12.96
C LYS A 74 -2.70 -3.71 -13.14
N LYS A 75 -2.27 -2.76 -12.29
CA LYS A 75 -0.91 -2.20 -12.32
C LYS A 75 0.16 -3.26 -12.05
N LEU A 76 -0.06 -4.14 -11.08
CA LEU A 76 0.87 -5.23 -10.77
C LEU A 76 0.96 -6.24 -11.92
N LYS A 77 -0.17 -6.65 -12.49
CA LYS A 77 -0.21 -7.53 -13.67
C LYS A 77 0.55 -6.94 -14.86
N GLN A 78 0.41 -5.63 -15.12
CA GLN A 78 1.17 -4.95 -16.16
C GLN A 78 2.69 -4.98 -15.90
N LYS A 79 3.13 -4.69 -14.67
CA LYS A 79 4.56 -4.78 -14.31
C LYS A 79 5.10 -6.19 -14.44
N ILE A 80 4.34 -7.20 -13.99
CA ILE A 80 4.72 -8.62 -14.15
C ILE A 80 4.84 -8.96 -15.63
N GLY A 81 3.88 -8.58 -16.45
CA GLY A 81 3.93 -8.82 -17.90
C GLY A 81 5.17 -8.20 -18.55
N ALA A 82 5.51 -6.96 -18.19
CA ALA A 82 6.72 -6.29 -18.70
C ALA A 82 8.00 -7.05 -18.29
N LEU A 83 8.10 -7.46 -17.02
CA LEU A 83 9.24 -8.22 -16.51
C LEU A 83 9.35 -9.61 -17.16
N VAL A 84 8.23 -10.28 -17.45
CA VAL A 84 8.22 -11.57 -18.14
C VAL A 84 8.79 -11.43 -19.55
N VAL A 85 8.34 -10.42 -20.31
CA VAL A 85 8.86 -10.15 -21.65
C VAL A 85 10.35 -9.84 -21.62
N GLU A 86 10.80 -9.01 -20.68
CA GLU A 86 12.22 -8.71 -20.49
C GLU A 86 13.03 -9.99 -20.18
N ASN A 87 12.50 -10.86 -19.31
CA ASN A 87 13.16 -12.12 -18.99
C ASN A 87 13.25 -13.05 -20.20
N ASP A 88 12.19 -13.14 -21.00
CA ASP A 88 12.16 -13.97 -22.21
C ASP A 88 13.19 -13.50 -23.25
N VAL A 89 13.29 -12.18 -23.46
CA VAL A 89 14.30 -11.58 -24.34
C VAL A 89 15.72 -11.87 -23.84
N LEU A 90 15.97 -11.71 -22.54
CA LEU A 90 17.27 -11.98 -21.94
C LEU A 90 17.64 -13.48 -22.05
N ARG A 91 16.67 -14.37 -21.82
CA ARG A 91 16.85 -15.81 -22.00
C ARG A 91 17.17 -16.19 -23.43
N GLU A 92 16.48 -15.58 -24.40
CA GLU A 92 16.76 -15.82 -25.83
C GLU A 92 18.17 -15.35 -26.21
N ALA A 93 18.57 -14.16 -25.75
CA ALA A 93 19.91 -13.62 -26.01
C ALA A 93 21.04 -14.47 -25.40
N LEU A 94 20.76 -15.16 -24.28
CA LEU A 94 21.69 -16.06 -23.61
C LEU A 94 21.75 -17.46 -24.23
N LYS A 95 20.86 -17.83 -25.16
CA LYS A 95 20.94 -19.12 -25.83
C LYS A 95 22.25 -19.20 -26.62
N PRO A 96 23.07 -20.25 -26.44
CA PRO A 96 24.27 -20.42 -27.23
C PRO A 96 23.88 -20.53 -28.71
N TYR A 97 24.43 -19.65 -29.54
CA TYR A 97 24.32 -19.74 -30.99
C TYR A 97 24.93 -21.09 -31.42
N PRO A 98 24.29 -21.89 -32.29
CA PRO A 98 24.89 -23.11 -32.80
C PRO A 98 26.02 -22.74 -33.77
N LEU A 99 27.18 -22.38 -33.25
CA LEU A 99 28.45 -22.40 -33.97
C LEU A 99 28.92 -23.85 -34.04
N GLY A 100 28.23 -24.63 -34.86
CA GLY A 100 28.42 -26.06 -34.99
C GLY A 100 27.73 -26.61 -36.23
N ARG A 101 27.80 -25.89 -37.35
CA ARG A 101 27.68 -26.55 -38.66
C ARG A 101 29.11 -26.90 -39.06
N GLU A 102 29.43 -28.17 -38.88
CA GLU A 102 30.68 -28.78 -39.31
C GLU A 102 30.99 -28.32 -40.73
N MET A 103 32.08 -27.58 -40.89
CA MET A 103 32.80 -27.55 -42.16
C MET A 103 33.62 -28.85 -42.21
N SER A 104 32.94 -29.98 -42.22
CA SER A 104 33.50 -31.24 -42.69
C SER A 104 32.90 -31.45 -44.07
N ASP A 105 33.77 -31.35 -45.07
CA ASP A 105 33.80 -32.13 -46.31
C ASP A 105 34.35 -31.26 -47.44
N ALA A 106 35.67 -31.35 -47.64
CA ALA A 106 36.37 -31.38 -48.93
C ALA A 106 37.88 -31.46 -48.72
#